data_AF-A0A6V8CME6-F1
#
_entry.id   AF-A0A6V8CME6-F1
#
_cell.length_a   1.000
_cell.length_b   1.000
_cell.length_c   1.000
_cell.angle_alpha   90.00
_cell.angle_beta   90.00
_cell.angle_gamma   90.00
#
_symmetry.space_group_name_H-M   'P 1'
#
loop_
_entity.id
_entity.type
_entity.pdbx_description
1 polymer ?
#
loop_
_entity_poly.entity_id
_entity_poly.type
_entity_poly.pdbx_seq_one_letter_code
_entity_poly.pdbx_strand_id
1 'polypeptide(L)'
;KIFVKPGGVLSLQSHEYRSEHWIVAEGEAEVTIEIMKLDGTTELLRRTNVQVDAVSRETLVVDWKPTNSGLQWVKVTIDNQQAESAKVDVKELETEDFMDGVFKQANPALLGFSIVGASLLGLLCLMWLRLVTYTRGYGDEAEFYDEDDFIDDDDFDDEEEV
;
A
#
# COMPACT_ATOMS: atom_id res chain seq x y z
N LYS A 1 -4.40 -58.00 -12.90
CA LYS A 1 -4.30 -56.56 -12.62
C LYS A 1 -5.64 -55.94 -12.95
N ILE A 2 -6.32 -55.36 -11.97
CA ILE A 2 -7.63 -54.71 -12.16
C ILE A 2 -7.36 -53.22 -12.22
N PHE A 3 -7.96 -52.54 -13.20
CA PHE A 3 -7.90 -51.09 -13.31
C PHE A 3 -9.27 -50.54 -12.92
N VAL A 4 -9.28 -49.76 -11.85
CA VAL A 4 -10.49 -49.10 -11.36
C VAL A 4 -10.34 -47.62 -11.70
N LYS A 5 -11.38 -47.02 -12.28
CA LYS A 5 -11.40 -45.59 -12.54
C LYS A 5 -11.50 -44.82 -11.21
N PRO A 6 -11.05 -43.54 -11.16
CA PRO A 6 -11.27 -42.68 -10.01
C PRO A 6 -12.75 -42.71 -9.56
N GLY A 7 -13.00 -42.90 -8.26
CA GLY A 7 -14.34 -43.05 -7.68
C GLY A 7 -15.05 -44.39 -7.96
N GLY A 8 -14.42 -45.32 -8.68
CA GLY A 8 -14.95 -46.66 -8.90
C GLY A 8 -14.90 -47.49 -7.61
N VAL A 9 -16.03 -48.10 -7.24
CA VAL A 9 -16.11 -49.03 -6.12
C VAL A 9 -16.05 -50.45 -6.67
N LEU A 10 -15.06 -51.23 -6.24
CA LEU A 10 -15.07 -52.67 -6.48
C LEU A 10 -16.12 -53.30 -5.56
N SER A 11 -17.06 -54.05 -6.14
CA SER A 11 -17.98 -54.85 -5.35
C SER A 11 -17.21 -55.95 -4.64
N LEU A 12 -17.56 -56.21 -3.37
CA LEU A 12 -16.99 -57.32 -2.62
C LEU A 12 -17.33 -58.63 -3.34
N GLN A 13 -16.32 -59.31 -3.87
CA GLN A 13 -16.47 -60.63 -4.49
C GLN A 13 -16.15 -61.67 -3.42
N SER A 14 -17.19 -62.30 -2.86
CA SER A 14 -17.03 -63.36 -1.86
C SER A 14 -16.90 -64.72 -2.54
N HIS A 15 -15.85 -65.46 -2.21
CA HIS A 15 -15.64 -66.84 -2.63
C HIS A 15 -15.45 -67.74 -1.40
N GLU A 16 -16.19 -68.86 -1.33
CA GLU A 16 -16.30 -69.75 -0.16
C GLU A 16 -14.97 -70.40 0.29
N TYR A 17 -14.00 -70.53 -0.62
CA TYR A 17 -12.71 -71.19 -0.36
C TYR A 17 -11.47 -70.32 -0.66
N ARG A 18 -11.65 -69.00 -0.85
CA ARG A 18 -10.55 -68.11 -1.22
C ARG A 18 -10.64 -66.79 -0.47
N SER A 19 -9.63 -66.52 0.36
CA SER A 19 -9.42 -65.19 0.93
C SER A 19 -8.93 -64.24 -0.16
N GLU A 20 -9.55 -63.07 -0.27
CA GLU A 20 -9.04 -62.00 -1.12
C GLU A 20 -8.19 -61.03 -0.30
N HIS A 21 -7.03 -60.67 -0.84
CA HIS A 21 -6.17 -59.61 -0.31
C HIS A 21 -5.91 -58.62 -1.44
N TRP A 22 -6.39 -57.40 -1.26
CA TRP A 22 -6.26 -56.33 -2.25
C TRP A 22 -5.30 -55.29 -1.69
N ILE A 23 -4.28 -54.95 -2.48
CA ILE A 23 -3.36 -53.84 -2.19
C ILE A 23 -3.53 -52.85 -3.34
N VAL A 24 -3.85 -51.61 -3.01
CA VAL A 24 -3.82 -50.51 -4.00
C VAL A 24 -2.35 -50.28 -4.33
N ALA A 25 -1.95 -50.55 -5.57
CA ALA A 25 -0.55 -50.55 -5.97
C ALA A 25 -0.02 -49.14 -6.34
N GLU A 26 -0.87 -48.28 -6.90
CA GLU A 26 -0.52 -46.96 -7.44
C GLU A 26 -1.81 -46.17 -7.69
N GLY A 27 -1.81 -44.86 -7.44
CA GLY A 27 -2.91 -43.96 -7.77
C GLY A 27 -2.42 -42.57 -8.17
N GLU A 28 -3.05 -41.96 -9.17
CA GLU A 28 -2.82 -40.56 -9.55
C GLU A 28 -4.07 -39.75 -9.16
N ALA A 29 -3.86 -38.64 -8.46
CA ALA A 29 -4.93 -37.72 -8.08
C ALA A 29 -4.60 -36.31 -8.57
N GLU A 30 -5.58 -35.65 -9.19
CA GLU A 30 -5.44 -34.23 -9.55
C GLU A 30 -5.81 -33.38 -8.33
N VAL A 31 -4.86 -32.56 -7.87
CA VAL A 31 -5.03 -31.64 -6.75
C VAL A 31 -5.07 -30.22 -7.28
N THR A 32 -6.21 -29.55 -7.10
CA THR A 32 -6.41 -28.13 -7.43
C THR A 32 -6.54 -27.33 -6.14
N ILE A 33 -5.72 -26.29 -5.99
CA ILE A 33 -5.67 -25.41 -4.83
C ILE A 33 -6.04 -24.00 -5.27
N GLU A 34 -7.11 -23.45 -4.69
CA GLU A 34 -7.67 -22.15 -5.01
C GLU A 34 -7.72 -21.27 -3.76
N ILE A 35 -7.56 -19.97 -3.92
CA ILE A 35 -7.84 -18.95 -2.90
C ILE A 35 -9.26 -18.45 -3.12
N MET A 36 -10.08 -18.57 -2.09
CA MET A 36 -11.41 -18.01 -2.00
C MET A 36 -11.34 -16.65 -1.31
N LYS A 37 -12.01 -15.65 -1.88
CA LYS A 37 -12.16 -14.31 -1.30
C LYS A 37 -13.62 -14.10 -0.85
N LEU A 38 -13.82 -13.13 0.06
CA LEU A 38 -15.16 -12.80 0.55
C LEU A 38 -16.11 -12.28 -0.54
N ASP A 39 -15.56 -11.67 -1.60
CA ASP A 39 -16.30 -11.19 -2.76
C ASP A 39 -16.86 -12.33 -3.66
N GLY A 40 -16.52 -13.59 -3.36
CA GLY A 40 -16.89 -14.75 -4.15
C GLY A 40 -15.94 -15.06 -5.31
N THR A 41 -14.89 -14.25 -5.51
CA THR A 41 -13.87 -14.47 -6.52
C THR A 41 -12.95 -15.62 -6.09
N THR A 42 -12.54 -16.44 -7.06
CA THR A 42 -11.56 -17.51 -6.85
C THR A 42 -10.29 -17.25 -7.64
N GLU A 43 -9.15 -17.55 -7.03
CA GLU A 43 -7.83 -17.41 -7.65
C GLU A 43 -7.10 -18.75 -7.59
N LEU A 44 -6.69 -19.28 -8.74
CA LEU A 44 -5.97 -20.56 -8.79
C LEU A 44 -4.54 -20.35 -8.27
N LEU A 45 -4.21 -20.98 -7.14
CA LEU A 45 -2.87 -20.93 -6.56
C LEU A 45 -1.97 -21.99 -7.21
N ARG A 46 -2.46 -23.21 -7.35
CA ARG A 46 -1.72 -24.34 -7.93
C ARG A 46 -2.64 -25.45 -8.41
N ARG A 47 -2.28 -26.09 -9.51
CA ARG A 47 -2.86 -27.36 -9.97
C ARG A 47 -1.74 -28.35 -10.24
N THR A 48 -1.82 -29.56 -9.69
CA THR A 48 -0.77 -30.57 -9.83
C THR A 48 -1.34 -31.98 -9.74
N ASN A 49 -0.77 -32.91 -10.50
CA ASN A 49 -1.07 -34.32 -10.36
C ASN A 49 -0.08 -34.94 -9.38
N VAL A 50 -0.60 -35.61 -8.38
CA VAL A 50 0.16 -36.25 -7.32
C VAL A 50 0.04 -37.76 -7.50
N GLN A 51 1.19 -38.44 -7.63
CA GLN A 51 1.25 -39.90 -7.73
C GLN A 51 1.51 -40.47 -6.35
N VAL A 52 0.51 -41.13 -5.79
CA VAL A 52 0.56 -41.72 -4.46
C VAL A 52 0.79 -43.22 -4.59
N ASP A 53 1.96 -43.66 -4.15
CA ASP A 53 2.29 -45.08 -4.06
C ASP A 53 1.46 -45.80 -3.00
N ALA A 54 1.34 -47.11 -3.15
CA ALA A 54 0.69 -48.00 -2.18
C ALA A 54 1.07 -47.67 -0.73
N VAL A 55 0.06 -47.38 0.10
CA VAL A 55 0.20 -47.20 1.57
C VAL A 55 1.08 -45.99 1.94
N SER A 56 1.42 -45.12 0.99
CA SER A 56 2.23 -43.92 1.23
C SER A 56 1.36 -42.72 1.65
N ARG A 57 1.98 -41.74 2.32
CA ARG A 57 1.40 -40.43 2.60
C ARG A 57 2.30 -39.39 1.97
N GLU A 58 1.76 -38.62 1.03
CA GLU A 58 2.47 -37.51 0.41
C GLU A 58 2.00 -36.18 1.01
N THR A 59 2.93 -35.23 1.17
CA THR A 59 2.63 -33.89 1.67
C THR A 59 2.95 -32.88 0.60
N LEU A 60 1.94 -32.11 0.18
CA LEU A 60 2.12 -31.00 -0.75
C LEU A 60 2.18 -29.68 0.03
N VAL A 61 3.33 -29.01 -0.03
CA VAL A 61 3.52 -27.68 0.57
C VAL A 61 3.35 -26.62 -0.51
N VAL A 62 2.54 -25.61 -0.21
CA VAL A 62 2.30 -24.48 -1.12
C VAL A 62 2.45 -23.17 -0.37
N ASP A 63 3.28 -22.29 -0.93
CA ASP A 63 3.43 -20.92 -0.44
C ASP A 63 2.32 -20.04 -1.04
N TRP A 64 1.56 -19.39 -0.17
CA TRP A 64 0.56 -18.40 -0.56
C TRP A 64 1.05 -17.01 -0.19
N LYS A 65 1.09 -16.12 -1.19
CA LYS A 65 1.37 -14.69 -1.02
C LYS A 65 0.16 -13.90 -1.53
N PRO A 66 -0.75 -13.46 -0.66
CA PRO A 66 -1.94 -12.73 -1.06
C PRO A 66 -1.58 -11.34 -1.61
N THR A 67 -2.17 -10.98 -2.75
CA THR A 67 -1.98 -9.67 -3.39
C THR A 67 -2.98 -8.62 -2.90
N ASN A 68 -4.15 -9.07 -2.43
CA ASN A 68 -5.23 -8.19 -1.96
C ASN A 68 -5.44 -8.40 -0.46
N SER A 69 -5.86 -7.33 0.21
CA SER A 69 -6.31 -7.39 1.60
C SER A 69 -7.72 -7.97 1.71
N GLY A 70 -8.10 -8.37 2.93
CA GLY A 70 -9.40 -8.92 3.27
C GLY A 70 -9.38 -10.41 3.58
N LEU A 71 -10.57 -10.90 3.96
CA LEU A 71 -10.79 -12.27 4.40
C LEU A 71 -10.64 -13.25 3.24
N GLN A 72 -9.66 -14.15 3.36
CA GLN A 72 -9.30 -15.13 2.34
C GLN A 72 -9.11 -16.51 2.96
N TRP A 73 -9.40 -17.58 2.22
CA TRP A 73 -9.14 -18.96 2.64
C TRP A 73 -8.77 -19.83 1.46
N VAL A 74 -8.08 -20.93 1.74
CA VAL A 74 -7.66 -21.89 0.73
C VAL A 74 -8.74 -22.96 0.59
N LYS A 75 -9.12 -23.26 -0.64
CA LYS A 75 -9.97 -24.40 -1.00
C LYS A 75 -9.15 -25.39 -1.81
N VAL A 76 -9.10 -26.61 -1.35
CA VAL A 76 -8.40 -27.73 -2.00
C VAL A 76 -9.46 -28.66 -2.58
N THR A 77 -9.35 -28.95 -3.87
CA THR A 77 -10.19 -29.92 -4.57
C THR A 77 -9.30 -31.07 -5.01
N ILE A 78 -9.65 -32.28 -4.59
CA ILE A 78 -8.99 -33.53 -4.99
C ILE A 78 -10.07 -34.41 -5.60
N ASP A 79 -9.98 -34.68 -6.90
CA ASP A 79 -11.02 -35.35 -7.69
C ASP A 79 -12.42 -34.73 -7.47
N ASN A 80 -13.24 -35.39 -6.64
CA ASN A 80 -14.62 -34.97 -6.33
C ASN A 80 -14.83 -34.61 -4.84
N GLN A 81 -13.74 -34.46 -4.08
CA GLN A 81 -13.76 -34.04 -2.69
C GLN A 81 -13.18 -32.64 -2.56
N GLN A 82 -13.79 -31.82 -1.71
CA GLN A 82 -13.35 -30.46 -1.43
C GLN A 82 -13.10 -30.31 0.06
N ALA A 83 -12.05 -29.57 0.39
CA ALA A 83 -11.72 -29.18 1.75
C ALA A 83 -11.37 -27.70 1.78
N GLU A 84 -11.82 -27.00 2.82
CA GLU A 84 -11.53 -25.58 3.03
C GLU A 84 -10.64 -25.39 4.26
N SER A 85 -9.72 -24.43 4.18
CA SER A 85 -8.91 -24.01 5.31
C SER A 85 -9.68 -23.06 6.23
N ALA A 86 -9.06 -22.72 7.36
CA ALA A 86 -9.50 -21.58 8.16
C ALA A 86 -9.44 -20.28 7.33
N LYS A 87 -10.32 -19.34 7.67
CA LYS A 87 -10.34 -18.00 7.08
C LYS A 87 -9.25 -17.14 7.72
N VAL A 88 -8.45 -16.51 6.88
CA VAL A 88 -7.33 -15.65 7.25
C VAL A 88 -7.67 -14.23 6.83
N ASP A 89 -7.65 -13.31 7.77
CA ASP A 89 -7.81 -11.88 7.50
C ASP A 89 -6.45 -11.29 7.08
N VAL A 90 -6.30 -11.03 5.78
CA VAL A 90 -5.07 -10.48 5.23
C VAL A 90 -5.14 -8.96 5.32
N LYS A 91 -4.29 -8.35 6.15
CA LYS A 91 -4.21 -6.90 6.22
C LYS A 91 -3.38 -6.34 5.07
N GLU A 92 -3.80 -5.20 4.56
CA GLU A 92 -2.95 -4.42 3.66
C GLU A 92 -1.69 -4.04 4.42
N LEU A 93 -0.54 -4.09 3.74
CA LEU A 93 0.68 -3.51 4.29
C LEU A 93 0.39 -2.01 4.40
N GLU A 94 0.20 -1.52 5.62
CA GLU A 94 0.26 -0.09 5.89
C GLU A 94 1.61 0.36 5.33
N THR A 95 1.62 0.99 4.16
CA THR A 95 2.81 1.67 3.69
C THR A 95 3.07 2.71 4.75
N GLU A 96 4.19 2.58 5.47
CA GLU A 96 4.66 3.60 6.38
C GLU A 96 4.87 4.87 5.54
N ASP A 97 3.81 5.66 5.41
CA ASP A 97 3.88 6.94 4.75
C ASP A 97 4.91 7.75 5.53
N PHE A 98 5.77 8.50 4.84
CA PHE A 98 7.00 9.10 5.38
C PHE A 98 6.91 9.68 6.81
N MET A 99 5.73 10.16 7.21
CA MET A 99 5.47 10.75 8.52
C MET A 99 5.17 9.75 9.66
N ASP A 100 4.87 8.49 9.36
CA ASP A 100 4.40 7.49 10.32
C ASP A 100 5.51 7.11 11.32
N GLY A 101 6.76 7.04 10.86
CA GLY A 101 7.93 6.87 11.73
C GLY A 101 8.20 8.09 12.63
N VAL A 102 7.94 9.31 12.15
CA VAL A 102 8.13 10.54 12.93
C VAL A 102 7.04 10.68 14.01
N PHE A 103 5.80 10.33 13.70
CA PHE A 103 4.68 10.48 14.63
C PHE A 103 4.52 9.32 15.62
N LYS A 104 4.85 8.08 15.23
CA LYS A 104 4.73 6.91 16.14
C LYS A 104 5.92 6.77 17.09
N GLN A 105 7.11 7.22 16.71
CA GLN A 105 8.33 7.04 17.50
C GLN A 105 8.77 8.27 18.30
N ALA A 106 8.37 9.49 17.91
CA ALA A 106 8.84 10.71 18.59
C ALA A 106 8.03 11.07 19.83
N ASN A 107 8.71 11.63 20.84
CA ASN A 107 8.06 12.23 21.99
C ASN A 107 7.21 13.44 21.54
N PRO A 108 5.91 13.52 21.87
CA PRO A 108 5.03 14.59 21.42
C PRO A 108 5.53 15.99 21.82
N ALA A 109 6.22 16.11 22.96
CA ALA A 109 6.81 17.37 23.39
C ALA A 109 7.95 17.82 22.46
N LEU A 110 8.84 16.90 22.06
CA LEU A 110 9.97 17.20 21.16
C LEU A 110 9.48 17.58 19.76
N LEU A 111 8.45 16.89 19.26
CA LEU A 111 7.83 17.22 17.98
C LEU A 111 7.22 18.63 18.01
N GLY A 112 6.49 18.97 19.08
CA GLY A 112 5.96 20.32 19.29
C GLY A 112 7.04 21.40 19.29
N PHE A 113 8.14 21.18 20.02
CA PHE A 113 9.27 22.13 20.02
C PHE A 113 9.92 22.26 18.65
N SER A 114 10.04 21.18 17.87
CA SER A 114 10.60 21.23 16.52
C SER A 114 9.74 22.05 15.56
N ILE A 115 8.41 21.89 15.63
CA ILE A 115 7.46 22.62 14.77
C ILE A 115 7.45 24.10 15.13
N VAL A 116 7.41 24.43 16.43
CA VAL A 116 7.44 25.82 16.89
C VAL A 116 8.78 26.48 16.53
N GLY A 117 9.89 25.75 16.71
CA GLY A 117 11.23 26.22 16.33
C GLY A 117 11.35 26.48 14.84
N ALA A 118 10.92 25.54 13.98
CA ALA A 118 10.92 25.70 12.53
C ALA A 118 10.02 26.84 12.07
N SER A 119 8.86 27.01 12.71
CA SER A 119 7.92 28.10 12.42
C SER A 119 8.53 29.46 12.79
N LEU A 120 9.17 29.58 13.95
CA LEU A 120 9.79 30.82 14.40
C LEU A 120 11.00 31.19 13.51
N LEU A 121 11.83 30.21 13.14
CA LEU A 121 12.91 30.42 12.18
C LEU A 121 12.38 30.81 10.80
N GLY A 122 11.29 30.18 10.34
CA GLY A 122 10.62 30.55 9.09
C GLY A 122 10.08 31.99 9.12
N LEU A 123 9.43 32.40 10.21
CA LEU A 123 8.96 33.78 10.40
C LEU A 123 10.12 34.77 10.50
N LEU A 124 11.22 34.42 11.15
CA LEU A 124 12.42 35.26 11.16
C LEU A 124 13.01 35.39 9.76
N CYS A 125 13.09 34.31 8.98
CA CYS A 125 13.50 34.35 7.58
C CYS A 125 12.57 35.22 6.75
N LEU A 126 11.25 35.11 6.92
CA LEU A 126 10.27 35.96 6.23
C LEU A 126 10.37 37.43 6.66
N MET A 127 10.61 37.69 7.95
CA MET A 127 10.84 39.04 8.47
C MET A 127 12.14 39.64 7.92
N TRP A 128 13.20 38.83 7.81
CA TRP A 128 14.44 39.21 7.14
C TRP A 128 14.24 39.50 5.65
N LEU A 129 13.51 38.64 4.94
CA LEU A 129 13.16 38.87 3.54
C LEU A 129 12.34 40.16 3.39
N ARG A 130 11.37 40.42 4.28
CA ARG A 130 10.59 41.66 4.31
C ARG A 130 11.45 42.88 4.58
N LEU A 131 12.43 42.80 5.48
CA LEU A 131 13.33 43.91 5.79
C LEU A 131 14.23 44.23 4.60
N VAL A 132 14.81 43.20 3.97
CA VAL A 132 15.70 43.35 2.80
C VAL A 132 14.95 43.88 1.58
N THR A 133 13.67 43.52 1.38
CA THR A 133 12.85 44.09 0.31
C THR A 133 12.36 45.50 0.65
N TYR A 134 12.07 45.80 1.92
CA TYR A 134 11.71 47.14 2.37
C TYR A 134 12.87 48.14 2.19
N THR A 135 14.08 47.76 2.59
CA THR A 135 15.28 48.62 2.47
C THR A 135 15.73 48.82 1.02
N ARG A 136 15.22 48.03 0.06
CA ARG A 136 15.47 48.24 -1.37
C ARG A 136 14.50 49.26 -2.00
N GLY A 137 13.39 49.58 -1.35
CA GLY A 137 12.39 50.54 -1.84
C GLY A 137 12.56 51.98 -1.35
N TYR A 138 13.62 52.30 -0.60
CA TYR A 138 13.84 53.64 -0.02
C TYR A 138 15.15 54.28 -0.53
N GLY A 139 15.71 53.78 -1.63
CA GLY A 139 17.02 54.20 -2.14
C GLY A 139 17.00 55.02 -3.44
N ASP A 140 15.86 55.14 -4.13
CA ASP A 140 15.81 55.68 -5.51
C ASP A 140 15.09 57.03 -5.65
N GLU A 141 14.71 57.67 -4.54
CA GLU A 141 14.04 58.98 -4.57
C GLU A 141 14.62 59.92 -3.49
N ALA A 142 15.94 60.08 -3.53
CA ALA A 142 16.55 61.34 -3.13
C ALA A 142 16.40 62.30 -4.32
N GLU A 143 15.18 62.77 -4.57
CA GLU A 143 14.97 63.90 -5.48
C GLU A 143 15.65 65.12 -4.87
N PHE A 144 16.75 65.49 -5.52
CA PHE A 144 17.51 66.70 -5.34
C PHE A 144 16.55 67.89 -5.45
N TYR A 145 16.36 68.64 -4.36
CA TYR A 145 15.76 69.97 -4.47
C TYR A 145 16.78 70.84 -5.22
N ASP A 146 16.53 71.09 -6.51
CA ASP A 146 17.25 72.10 -7.30
C ASP A 146 16.94 73.47 -6.68
N GLU A 147 17.91 74.04 -5.96
CA GLU A 147 17.80 75.32 -5.25
C GLU A 147 18.00 76.54 -6.17
N ASP A 148 17.77 76.38 -7.48
CA ASP A 148 18.08 77.38 -8.52
C ASP A 148 16.83 78.07 -9.13
N ASP A 149 15.61 77.81 -8.66
CA ASP A 149 14.38 78.46 -9.16
C ASP A 149 14.00 79.76 -8.40
N PHE A 150 14.99 80.48 -7.89
CA PHE A 150 14.81 81.85 -7.38
C PHE A 150 15.36 82.87 -8.38
N ILE A 151 14.60 83.14 -9.44
CA ILE A 151 14.77 84.36 -10.23
C ILE A 151 13.68 85.34 -9.78
N ASP A 152 14.12 86.32 -8.98
CA ASP A 152 13.48 87.62 -8.82
C ASP A 152 13.36 88.27 -10.21
N ASP A 153 12.14 88.55 -10.63
CA ASP A 153 11.85 89.71 -11.49
C ASP A 153 10.51 90.28 -11.01
N ASP A 154 10.59 90.96 -9.86
CA ASP A 154 9.73 92.09 -9.55
C ASP A 154 9.95 93.15 -10.65
N ASP A 155 9.03 93.26 -11.60
CA ASP A 155 8.78 94.54 -12.26
C ASP A 155 7.28 94.86 -12.13
N PHE A 156 7.06 95.69 -11.11
CA PHE A 156 5.88 96.44 -10.77
C PHE A 156 5.67 97.52 -11.86
N ASP A 157 4.47 97.63 -12.42
CA ASP A 157 3.90 98.96 -12.62
C ASP A 157 2.38 98.95 -12.73
N ASP A 158 1.85 100.02 -12.14
CA ASP A 158 0.50 100.33 -11.70
C ASP A 158 -0.54 100.54 -12.82
N GLU A 159 -1.77 100.79 -12.34
CA GLU A 159 -2.90 101.52 -12.95
C GLU A 159 -4.02 100.63 -13.54
N GLU A 160 -5.30 100.80 -13.23
CA GLU A 160 -6.05 101.61 -12.25
C GLU A 160 -7.48 101.04 -12.25
N GLU A 161 -8.17 101.20 -11.14
CA GLU A 161 -9.54 100.79 -10.82
C GLU A 161 -10.60 101.57 -11.62
N VAL A 162 -11.62 100.89 -12.19
CA VAL A 162 -13.07 101.18 -11.98
C VAL A 162 -13.99 100.06 -12.48
#